data_AF-A0A821VR53-F1
#
_entry.id   AF-A0A821VR53-F1
#
_cell.length_a   1.000
_cell.length_b   1.000
_cell.length_c   1.000
_cell.angle_alpha   90.00
_cell.angle_beta   90.00
_cell.angle_gamma   90.00
#
_symmetry.space_group_name_H-M   'P 1'
#
loop_
_entity.id
_entity.type
_entity.pdbx_description
1 polymer ?
#
loop_
_entity_poly.entity_id
_entity_poly.type
_entity_poly.pdbx_seq_one_letter_code
_entity_poly.pdbx_strand_id
1 'polypeptide(L)'
;MISVAAYLEDEVKELETQLFSRPEFKDNRKLEELRTENEKLNYRANILIRSIEELKKQQPQANATETKQGDNKDKKQPSQTKSTEKKQDDSKHNKQQSQAKSSESNQNDNKNKKATTTTTTSTTNKSHFTAGAHGDSQHSYRVLDTLIGLFEQAIRKAFPEDTTLPVLVVPGRQTDYQCNSAMPIAQKITATGKKMIPTEVAKIIVENLPTHGIIGKIEYSGPGFINVTLASEFVSGQIRNILLKGVLPPNVLNLVGNHGSQGENKKPKVVIDFSSPNIAKEMHVGHLRSTIIGDSIARLLEYVGFDVLRLNHLGDWGTQFGMLIAHLQDIYPEYKTKSPPISDLLSFYKESKKRFDSDPDFKQRAYECVVKLQAFDPDIIHAWKLICDVSRQDFEYIYKELDIKIIDRGESFYQTRMIDVIKELESKHLLKLEEGRKVMFLPEIDVPLTIVKTDGSFTYDTSDMATIKQRLEEENADWLIYVIDSGQ
;
A
#
# COMPACT_ATOMS: atom_id res chain seq x y z
N MET A 1 13.41 13.73 -18.25
CA MET A 1 13.28 12.31 -17.85
C MET A 1 12.92 11.44 -19.05
N ILE A 2 11.77 11.64 -19.71
CA ILE A 2 11.33 10.78 -20.84
C ILE A 2 12.40 10.64 -21.96
N SER A 3 13.09 11.71 -22.35
CA SER A 3 14.13 11.64 -23.40
C SER A 3 15.46 11.01 -22.97
N VAL A 4 15.72 10.84 -21.67
CA VAL A 4 16.95 10.20 -21.16
C VAL A 4 16.73 8.69 -21.03
N ALA A 5 15.53 8.27 -20.66
CA ALA A 5 15.15 6.85 -20.66
C ALA A 5 15.26 6.24 -22.07
N ALA A 6 14.72 6.92 -23.09
CA ALA A 6 14.80 6.45 -24.48
C ALA A 6 16.25 6.30 -25.00
N TYR A 7 17.13 7.26 -24.66
CA TYR A 7 18.53 7.21 -25.09
C TYR A 7 19.30 6.06 -24.42
N LEU A 8 19.00 5.79 -23.14
CA LEU A 8 19.56 4.66 -22.41
C LEU A 8 19.00 3.30 -22.87
N GLU A 9 17.74 3.22 -23.30
CA GLU A 9 17.16 1.98 -23.86
C GLU A 9 17.86 1.53 -25.13
N ASP A 10 18.18 2.45 -26.05
CA ASP A 10 18.85 2.11 -27.31
C ASP A 10 20.32 1.72 -27.08
N GLU A 11 21.04 2.45 -26.22
CA GLU A 11 22.44 2.14 -25.85
C GLU A 11 22.55 0.80 -25.09
N VAL A 12 21.59 0.49 -24.20
CA VAL A 12 21.50 -0.82 -23.54
C VAL A 12 21.18 -1.94 -24.54
N LYS A 13 20.21 -1.76 -25.45
CA LYS A 13 19.91 -2.76 -26.50
C LYS A 13 21.11 -3.05 -27.39
N GLU A 14 21.88 -2.03 -27.76
CA GLU A 14 23.08 -2.22 -28.57
C GLU A 14 24.14 -3.03 -27.80
N LEU A 15 24.41 -2.67 -26.54
CA LEU A 15 25.34 -3.40 -25.67
C LEU A 15 24.89 -4.85 -25.41
N GLU A 16 23.59 -5.09 -25.18
CA GLU A 16 23.03 -6.45 -25.07
C GLU A 16 23.22 -7.24 -26.37
N THR A 17 22.95 -6.62 -27.53
CA THR A 17 23.12 -7.27 -28.84
C THR A 17 24.59 -7.63 -29.10
N GLN A 18 25.54 -6.76 -28.73
CA GLN A 18 26.98 -7.02 -28.83
C GLN A 18 27.47 -8.06 -27.82
N LEU A 19 26.87 -8.15 -26.62
CA LEU A 19 27.24 -9.13 -25.60
C LEU A 19 26.72 -10.53 -25.97
N PHE A 20 25.45 -10.64 -26.37
CA PHE A 20 24.77 -11.92 -26.63
C PHE A 20 24.97 -12.48 -28.04
N SER A 21 25.63 -11.75 -28.95
CA SER A 21 26.05 -12.27 -30.26
C SER A 21 27.33 -13.12 -30.20
N ARG A 22 28.05 -13.10 -29.06
CA ARG A 22 29.27 -13.89 -28.82
C ARG A 22 28.95 -15.40 -28.82
N PRO A 23 29.86 -16.27 -29.32
CA PRO A 23 29.60 -17.72 -29.43
C PRO A 23 29.24 -18.39 -28.09
N GLU A 24 29.81 -17.91 -26.99
CA GLU A 24 29.63 -18.40 -25.62
C GLU A 24 28.19 -18.33 -25.10
N PHE A 25 27.33 -17.49 -25.70
CA PHE A 25 25.95 -17.27 -25.25
C PHE A 25 24.88 -17.85 -26.20
N LYS A 26 25.26 -18.48 -27.32
CA LYS A 26 24.31 -18.90 -28.36
C LYS A 26 23.42 -20.10 -28.00
N ASP A 27 23.90 -21.02 -27.15
CA ASP A 27 23.18 -22.25 -26.76
C ASP A 27 22.76 -22.25 -25.27
N ASN A 28 22.59 -21.08 -24.66
CA ASN A 28 22.22 -20.98 -23.25
C ASN A 28 20.69 -20.96 -23.07
N ARG A 29 20.07 -22.13 -22.90
CA ARG A 29 18.63 -22.29 -22.63
C ARG A 29 18.10 -21.40 -21.49
N LYS A 30 18.92 -21.12 -20.47
CA LYS A 30 18.56 -20.25 -19.34
C LYS A 30 18.53 -18.75 -19.73
N LEU A 31 19.29 -18.36 -20.75
CA LEU A 31 19.22 -17.02 -21.34
C LEU A 31 17.93 -16.83 -22.15
N GLU A 32 17.45 -17.89 -22.81
CA GLU A 32 16.18 -17.87 -23.55
C GLU A 32 14.97 -17.79 -22.59
N GLU A 33 15.00 -18.56 -21.50
CA GLU A 33 14.02 -18.44 -20.39
C GLU A 33 13.97 -17.00 -19.82
N LEU A 34 15.14 -16.40 -19.54
CA LEU A 34 15.23 -15.02 -19.05
C LEU A 34 14.75 -13.98 -20.08
N ARG A 35 14.92 -14.22 -21.39
CA ARG A 35 14.37 -13.36 -22.44
C ARG A 35 12.85 -13.39 -22.44
N THR A 36 12.24 -14.58 -22.42
CA THR A 36 10.78 -14.71 -22.34
C THR A 36 10.21 -14.10 -21.06
N GLU A 37 10.91 -14.21 -19.93
CA GLU A 37 10.51 -13.54 -18.68
C GLU A 37 10.58 -12.01 -18.81
N ASN A 38 11.65 -11.47 -19.38
CA ASN A 38 11.82 -10.03 -19.63
C ASN A 38 10.77 -9.50 -20.63
N GLU A 39 10.44 -10.23 -21.69
CA GLU A 39 9.35 -9.89 -22.62
C GLU A 39 7.99 -9.82 -21.91
N LYS A 40 7.68 -10.78 -21.03
CA LYS A 40 6.46 -10.76 -20.20
C LYS A 40 6.42 -9.55 -19.25
N LEU A 41 7.53 -9.23 -18.60
CA LEU A 41 7.64 -8.05 -17.72
C LEU A 41 7.44 -6.74 -18.50
N ASN A 42 8.04 -6.62 -19.68
CA ASN A 42 7.85 -5.47 -20.58
C ASN A 42 6.40 -5.37 -21.08
N TYR A 43 5.74 -6.48 -21.38
CA TYR A 43 4.32 -6.49 -21.73
C TYR A 43 3.46 -5.96 -20.56
N ARG A 44 3.66 -6.47 -19.34
CA ARG A 44 2.96 -5.98 -18.13
C ARG A 44 3.19 -4.48 -17.88
N ALA A 45 4.42 -4.00 -18.04
CA ALA A 45 4.76 -2.58 -17.89
C ALA A 45 4.03 -1.70 -18.94
N ASN A 46 3.97 -2.15 -20.19
CA ASN A 46 3.24 -1.45 -21.25
C ASN A 46 1.72 -1.41 -21.01
N ILE A 47 1.13 -2.50 -20.50
CA ILE A 47 -0.29 -2.53 -20.10
C ILE A 47 -0.54 -1.55 -18.94
N LEU A 48 0.29 -1.55 -17.90
CA LEU A 48 0.23 -0.58 -16.79
C LEU A 48 0.26 0.87 -17.28
N ILE A 49 1.20 1.21 -18.16
CA ILE A 49 1.34 2.57 -18.71
C ILE A 49 0.07 2.98 -19.44
N ARG A 50 -0.48 2.12 -20.32
CA ARG A 50 -1.73 2.37 -21.04
C ARG A 50 -2.92 2.54 -20.10
N SER A 51 -3.07 1.69 -19.08
CA SER A 51 -4.14 1.82 -18.08
C SER A 51 -4.03 3.13 -17.27
N ILE A 52 -2.80 3.57 -16.94
CA ILE A 52 -2.57 4.86 -16.27
C ILE A 52 -2.94 6.03 -17.21
N GLU A 53 -2.64 5.93 -18.51
CA GLU A 53 -3.03 6.96 -19.50
C GLU A 53 -4.54 7.03 -19.73
N GLU A 54 -5.25 5.89 -19.74
CA GLU A 54 -6.70 5.85 -19.85
C GLU A 54 -7.38 6.46 -18.61
N LEU A 55 -6.91 6.12 -17.41
CA LEU A 55 -7.41 6.73 -16.17
C LEU A 55 -7.17 8.26 -16.13
N LYS A 56 -6.02 8.74 -16.64
CA LYS A 56 -5.75 10.18 -16.80
C LYS A 56 -6.70 10.88 -17.79
N LYS A 57 -7.20 10.17 -18.80
CA LYS A 57 -8.21 10.70 -19.75
C LYS A 57 -9.61 10.74 -19.17
N GLN A 58 -9.88 9.93 -18.13
CA GLN A 58 -11.19 9.82 -17.48
C GLN A 58 -11.36 10.77 -16.28
N GLN A 59 -10.28 11.38 -15.77
CA GLN A 59 -10.37 12.43 -14.76
C GLN A 59 -10.76 13.78 -15.40
N PRO A 60 -11.85 14.45 -14.96
CA PRO A 60 -12.17 15.79 -15.42
C PRO A 60 -11.10 16.80 -14.97
N GLN A 61 -10.74 17.73 -15.85
CA GLN A 61 -9.72 18.76 -15.60
C GLN A 61 -10.17 19.81 -14.57
N ALA A 62 -10.16 19.45 -13.29
CA ALA A 62 -10.25 20.42 -12.19
C ALA A 62 -8.84 20.91 -11.82
N ASN A 63 -8.32 21.91 -12.55
CA ASN A 63 -7.41 22.97 -12.06
C ASN A 63 -6.87 23.83 -13.22
N ALA A 64 -7.62 24.87 -13.60
CA ALA A 64 -7.15 25.91 -14.52
C ALA A 64 -7.83 27.27 -14.24
N THR A 65 -7.66 27.79 -13.03
CA THR A 65 -7.99 29.19 -12.70
C THR A 65 -6.93 29.83 -11.80
N GLU A 66 -5.83 30.20 -12.46
CA GLU A 66 -5.23 31.54 -12.40
C GLU A 66 -4.97 32.21 -11.04
N THR A 67 -3.86 31.85 -10.39
CA THR A 67 -3.09 32.80 -9.57
C THR A 67 -2.27 33.73 -10.46
N LYS A 68 -2.91 34.79 -10.99
CA LYS A 68 -2.23 35.97 -11.54
C LYS A 68 -2.94 37.27 -11.13
N GLN A 69 -2.58 37.77 -9.95
CA GLN A 69 -2.70 39.19 -9.64
C GLN A 69 -1.36 39.71 -9.12
N GLY A 70 -0.68 40.46 -9.98
CA GLY A 70 0.33 41.44 -9.61
C GLY A 70 -0.15 42.81 -10.08
N ASP A 71 0.23 43.87 -9.37
CA ASP A 71 -0.27 45.23 -9.54
C ASP A 71 -0.23 45.76 -10.99
N ASN A 72 -1.30 46.44 -11.41
CA ASN A 72 -1.14 47.87 -11.71
C ASN A 72 -2.44 48.69 -11.65
N LYS A 73 -2.28 50.00 -11.45
CA LYS A 73 -3.35 50.98 -11.24
C LYS A 73 -3.82 51.65 -12.54
N ASP A 74 -4.91 52.41 -12.36
CA ASP A 74 -5.30 53.63 -13.08
C ASP A 74 -6.14 53.57 -14.37
N LYS A 75 -7.41 53.99 -14.16
CA LYS A 75 -8.14 55.07 -14.87
C LYS A 75 -9.23 54.74 -15.92
N LYS A 76 -10.36 55.43 -15.67
CA LYS A 76 -11.45 55.89 -16.57
C LYS A 76 -12.63 54.96 -16.91
N GLN A 77 -13.68 55.16 -16.11
CA GLN A 77 -15.11 55.27 -16.46
C GLN A 77 -15.41 56.17 -17.71
N PRO A 78 -16.67 56.30 -18.22
CA PRO A 78 -17.96 55.78 -17.70
C PRO A 78 -18.97 55.19 -18.74
N SER A 79 -20.15 54.78 -18.20
CA SER A 79 -21.49 54.72 -18.84
C SER A 79 -21.80 53.46 -19.69
N GLN A 80 -23.05 52.99 -19.80
CA GLN A 80 -24.37 53.63 -19.56
C GLN A 80 -25.46 52.58 -19.20
N THR A 81 -26.40 52.92 -18.29
CA THR A 81 -27.86 52.54 -18.19
C THR A 81 -28.39 51.15 -18.66
N LYS A 82 -29.44 50.52 -18.06
CA LYS A 82 -30.65 51.04 -17.38
C LYS A 82 -31.49 49.91 -16.73
N SER A 83 -32.31 50.23 -15.70
CA SER A 83 -33.67 49.67 -15.34
C SER A 83 -33.87 48.14 -15.13
N THR A 84 -34.76 47.56 -14.29
CA THR A 84 -35.70 47.92 -13.18
C THR A 84 -36.35 46.59 -12.70
N GLU A 85 -36.92 46.35 -11.49
CA GLU A 85 -37.06 47.09 -10.22
C GLU A 85 -37.36 46.13 -9.02
N LYS A 86 -37.51 46.71 -7.81
CA LYS A 86 -38.33 46.36 -6.60
C LYS A 86 -39.06 45.00 -6.49
N LYS A 87 -39.23 44.41 -5.28
CA LYS A 87 -39.54 44.96 -3.92
C LYS A 87 -38.72 44.23 -2.83
N GLN A 88 -38.27 44.83 -1.71
CA GLN A 88 -39.00 45.31 -0.51
C GLN A 88 -39.91 44.22 0.10
N ASP A 89 -39.89 43.91 1.42
CA ASP A 89 -39.48 44.69 2.62
C ASP A 89 -38.28 44.06 3.39
N ASP A 90 -37.33 44.81 3.96
CA ASP A 90 -37.38 45.65 5.18
C ASP A 90 -37.52 44.83 6.50
N SER A 91 -36.43 44.60 7.24
CA SER A 91 -35.95 45.40 8.40
C SER A 91 -36.62 45.00 9.74
N LYS A 92 -35.97 44.94 10.92
CA LYS A 92 -34.84 45.72 11.45
C LYS A 92 -34.17 45.05 12.68
N HIS A 93 -32.83 45.11 12.70
CA HIS A 93 -31.96 45.50 13.83
C HIS A 93 -31.96 44.85 15.24
N ASN A 94 -30.71 44.82 15.77
CA ASN A 94 -30.28 44.87 17.18
C ASN A 94 -30.45 43.58 18.02
N LYS A 95 -29.55 43.26 18.98
CA LYS A 95 -28.37 44.00 19.50
C LYS A 95 -27.28 43.04 20.07
N GLN A 96 -26.03 43.43 19.84
CA GLN A 96 -24.85 43.39 20.71
C GLN A 96 -24.84 42.61 22.06
N GLN A 97 -23.73 41.86 22.22
CA GLN A 97 -22.76 41.86 23.35
C GLN A 97 -23.14 41.41 24.78
N SER A 98 -22.37 40.41 25.26
CA SER A 98 -21.58 40.41 26.52
C SER A 98 -20.79 39.07 26.55
N GLN A 99 -19.47 38.94 26.83
CA GLN A 99 -18.62 39.38 27.96
C GLN A 99 -19.09 38.82 29.33
N ALA A 100 -18.26 38.22 30.20
CA ALA A 100 -16.83 37.88 30.14
C ALA A 100 -16.43 36.80 31.19
N LYS A 101 -15.12 36.48 31.19
CA LYS A 101 -14.31 35.61 32.09
C LYS A 101 -14.53 35.75 33.62
N SER A 102 -14.33 34.64 34.36
CA SER A 102 -13.48 34.48 35.59
C SER A 102 -13.66 33.04 36.13
N SER A 103 -12.64 32.20 36.38
CA SER A 103 -11.80 32.04 37.61
C SER A 103 -12.63 31.88 38.92
N GLU A 104 -12.33 31.02 39.90
CA GLU A 104 -11.02 30.49 40.34
C GLU A 104 -11.17 29.38 41.43
N SER A 105 -10.38 28.28 41.41
CA SER A 105 -9.95 27.47 42.59
C SER A 105 -11.03 26.72 43.45
N ASN A 106 -10.78 25.75 44.35
CA ASN A 106 -9.56 25.04 44.81
C ASN A 106 -9.91 23.72 45.58
N GLN A 107 -8.85 23.00 46.02
CA GLN A 107 -8.82 21.94 47.08
C GLN A 107 -9.23 20.48 46.76
N ASN A 108 -8.19 19.67 46.51
CA ASN A 108 -7.81 18.41 47.19
C ASN A 108 -8.87 17.55 47.91
N ASP A 109 -8.82 16.24 47.63
CA ASP A 109 -8.58 15.29 48.72
C ASP A 109 -7.70 14.09 48.27
N ASN A 110 -6.91 13.53 49.19
CA ASN A 110 -5.73 12.70 48.84
C ASN A 110 -5.80 11.29 49.47
N LYS A 111 -5.81 10.22 48.65
CA LYS A 111 -5.70 8.84 49.14
C LYS A 111 -4.75 7.97 48.30
N ASN A 112 -3.59 7.69 48.91
CA ASN A 112 -2.60 6.71 48.47
C ASN A 112 -3.17 5.32 48.18
N LYS A 113 -2.81 4.73 47.04
CA LYS A 113 -2.55 3.29 46.91
C LYS A 113 -1.29 3.07 46.05
N LYS A 114 -0.40 2.20 46.54
CA LYS A 114 0.88 1.86 45.91
C LYS A 114 0.65 1.18 44.55
N ALA A 115 1.37 1.63 43.52
CA ALA A 115 1.62 0.87 42.31
C ALA A 115 3.14 0.74 42.13
N THR A 116 3.61 -0.47 41.86
CA THR A 116 5.03 -0.80 41.74
C THR A 116 5.52 -0.45 40.34
N THR A 117 6.27 0.65 40.20
CA THR A 117 6.82 1.05 38.90
C THR A 117 8.03 0.18 38.54
N THR A 118 7.82 -0.83 37.70
CA THR A 118 8.92 -1.59 37.08
C THR A 118 9.58 -0.72 36.01
N THR A 119 10.84 -0.36 36.22
CA THR A 119 11.61 0.47 35.29
C THR A 119 12.00 -0.33 34.04
N THR A 120 11.17 -0.27 32.99
CA THR A 120 11.50 -0.88 31.69
C THR A 120 12.52 0.00 30.96
N THR A 121 13.80 -0.32 31.11
CA THR A 121 14.88 0.26 30.30
C THR A 121 14.70 -0.07 28.83
N SER A 122 14.64 0.96 27.98
CA SER A 122 14.59 0.83 26.52
C SER A 122 15.94 0.39 25.95
N THR A 123 16.15 -0.93 25.90
CA THR A 123 17.29 -1.52 25.19
C THR A 123 17.14 -1.33 23.68
N THR A 124 17.93 -0.40 23.12
CA THR A 124 18.06 -0.25 21.67
C THR A 124 18.73 -1.49 21.06
N ASN A 125 17.99 -2.22 20.22
CA ASN A 125 18.48 -3.42 19.55
C ASN A 125 19.67 -3.06 18.64
N LYS A 126 20.86 -3.61 18.95
CA LYS A 126 22.09 -3.43 18.18
C LYS A 126 22.23 -4.52 17.12
N SER A 127 22.04 -4.19 15.85
CA SER A 127 22.52 -5.03 14.74
C SER A 127 23.98 -4.68 14.42
N HIS A 128 24.91 -5.46 14.97
CA HIS A 128 26.31 -5.36 14.55
C HIS A 128 26.48 -5.93 13.12
N PHE A 129 26.54 -5.05 12.13
CA PHE A 129 26.94 -5.43 10.77
C PHE A 129 28.45 -5.67 10.73
N THR A 130 28.86 -6.94 10.69
CA THR A 130 30.23 -7.33 10.36
C THR A 130 30.41 -7.32 8.85
N ALA A 131 31.13 -6.31 8.34
CA ALA A 131 31.44 -6.21 6.92
C ALA A 131 32.48 -7.26 6.49
N GLY A 132 32.00 -8.39 5.98
CA GLY A 132 32.83 -9.39 5.32
C GLY A 132 33.37 -8.87 4.00
N ALA A 133 34.65 -8.45 3.98
CA ALA A 133 35.36 -8.19 2.74
C ALA A 133 35.54 -9.50 1.96
N HIS A 134 35.14 -9.49 0.69
CA HIS A 134 35.34 -10.54 -0.32
C HIS A 134 34.97 -11.99 0.10
N GLY A 135 33.84 -12.49 -0.41
CA GLY A 135 33.87 -13.84 -0.98
C GLY A 135 32.77 -14.82 -0.64
N ASP A 136 31.81 -14.56 0.26
CA ASP A 136 30.74 -15.57 0.48
C ASP A 136 29.35 -15.06 0.88
N SER A 137 28.95 -13.89 0.36
CA SER A 137 27.56 -13.45 0.50
C SER A 137 26.63 -14.29 -0.39
N GLN A 138 25.57 -14.85 0.20
CA GLN A 138 24.37 -15.35 -0.50
C GLN A 138 23.39 -14.22 -0.90
N HIS A 139 23.75 -12.97 -0.65
CA HIS A 139 22.89 -11.80 -0.83
C HIS A 139 23.57 -10.69 -1.63
N SER A 140 22.79 -9.86 -2.34
CA SER A 140 23.33 -8.65 -2.97
C SER A 140 23.74 -7.59 -1.96
N TYR A 141 24.76 -6.81 -2.32
CA TYR A 141 25.34 -5.82 -1.43
C TYR A 141 24.49 -4.55 -1.32
N ARG A 142 24.25 -4.09 -0.09
CA ARG A 142 23.44 -2.91 0.22
C ARG A 142 24.32 -1.66 0.40
N VAL A 143 24.68 -1.03 -0.71
CA VAL A 143 25.67 0.06 -0.75
C VAL A 143 25.24 1.25 0.13
N LEU A 144 24.02 1.75 -0.05
CA LEU A 144 23.52 2.91 0.70
C LEU A 144 23.47 2.63 2.21
N ASP A 145 22.90 1.50 2.62
CA ASP A 145 22.80 1.11 4.04
C ASP A 145 24.19 0.91 4.68
N THR A 146 25.15 0.37 3.94
CA THR A 146 26.54 0.26 4.39
C THR A 146 27.13 1.64 4.63
N LEU A 147 26.98 2.58 3.68
CA LEU A 147 27.49 3.94 3.84
C LEU A 147 26.80 4.66 5.01
N ILE A 148 25.49 4.50 5.19
CA ILE A 148 24.76 5.00 6.37
C ILE A 148 25.40 4.44 7.65
N GLY A 149 25.62 3.13 7.75
CA GLY A 149 26.25 2.51 8.93
C GLY A 149 27.68 2.99 9.20
N LEU A 150 28.49 3.23 8.15
CA LEU A 150 29.84 3.78 8.28
C LEU A 150 29.81 5.24 8.77
N PHE A 151 28.96 6.08 8.19
CA PHE A 151 28.79 7.47 8.63
C PHE A 151 28.16 7.56 10.02
N GLU A 152 27.26 6.65 10.39
CA GLU A 152 26.69 6.57 11.74
C GLU A 152 27.78 6.27 12.77
N GLN A 153 28.65 5.28 12.52
CA GLN A 153 29.80 4.98 13.39
C GLN A 153 30.73 6.18 13.51
N ALA A 154 31.02 6.88 12.41
CA ALA A 154 31.86 8.07 12.39
C ALA A 154 31.26 9.22 13.22
N ILE A 155 29.96 9.51 13.03
CA ILE A 155 29.22 10.55 13.75
C ILE A 155 29.14 10.23 15.24
N ARG A 156 28.79 8.99 15.62
CA ARG A 156 28.75 8.54 17.02
C ARG A 156 30.12 8.62 17.71
N LYS A 157 31.21 8.35 16.98
CA LYS A 157 32.59 8.49 17.49
C LYS A 157 33.03 9.95 17.63
N ALA A 158 32.65 10.80 16.67
CA ALA A 158 32.93 12.23 16.68
C ALA A 158 32.15 13.01 17.76
N PHE A 159 30.91 12.59 18.04
CA PHE A 159 29.96 13.29 18.91
C PHE A 159 29.25 12.31 19.87
N PRO A 160 29.98 11.70 20.83
CA PRO A 160 29.45 10.64 21.70
C PRO A 160 28.30 11.12 22.61
N GLU A 161 28.24 12.42 22.92
CA GLU A 161 27.25 13.03 23.82
C GLU A 161 25.83 13.10 23.23
N ASP A 162 25.66 13.01 21.90
CA ASP A 162 24.35 13.09 21.25
C ASP A 162 24.16 11.93 20.27
N THR A 163 23.49 10.89 20.76
CA THR A 163 23.11 9.71 19.95
C THR A 163 21.94 9.96 19.01
N THR A 164 21.35 11.16 19.01
CA THR A 164 20.20 11.57 18.18
C THR A 164 20.61 12.53 17.04
N LEU A 165 21.89 12.49 16.64
CA LEU A 165 22.38 13.23 15.48
C LEU A 165 21.97 12.56 14.16
N PRO A 166 21.53 13.33 13.14
CA PRO A 166 20.99 12.77 11.92
C PRO A 166 22.09 12.21 11.00
N VAL A 167 21.88 10.99 10.49
CA VAL A 167 22.72 10.35 9.47
C VAL A 167 22.01 10.45 8.12
N LEU A 168 22.51 11.31 7.23
CA LEU A 168 21.84 11.68 5.97
C LEU A 168 22.75 11.37 4.78
N VAL A 169 22.77 10.11 4.35
CA VAL A 169 23.45 9.68 3.13
C VAL A 169 22.41 9.52 2.02
N VAL A 170 22.70 10.05 0.83
CA VAL A 170 21.83 9.98 -0.35
C VAL A 170 22.66 9.69 -1.61
N PRO A 171 22.07 9.21 -2.71
CA PRO A 171 22.73 9.22 -4.01
C PRO A 171 23.18 10.63 -4.41
N GLY A 172 24.39 10.76 -4.94
CA GLY A 172 24.93 12.05 -5.37
C GLY A 172 24.46 12.48 -6.76
N ARG A 173 24.69 13.75 -7.11
CA ARG A 173 24.42 14.29 -8.47
C ARG A 173 25.64 14.27 -9.40
N GLN A 174 26.84 14.33 -8.84
CA GLN A 174 28.14 14.39 -9.54
C GLN A 174 29.17 13.46 -8.88
N THR A 175 28.68 12.55 -8.05
CA THR A 175 29.41 11.58 -7.23
C THR A 175 28.42 10.45 -6.92
N ASP A 176 28.87 9.26 -6.55
CA ASP A 176 27.97 8.11 -6.37
C ASP A 176 27.03 8.34 -5.17
N TYR A 177 27.60 8.81 -4.06
CA TYR A 177 26.87 9.10 -2.83
C TYR A 177 27.34 10.40 -2.17
N GLN A 178 26.46 11.02 -1.39
CA GLN A 178 26.73 12.26 -0.68
C GLN A 178 26.17 12.18 0.74
N CYS A 179 27.00 12.48 1.74
CA CYS A 179 26.57 12.65 3.13
C CYS A 179 26.35 14.14 3.44
N ASN A 180 25.15 14.44 3.90
CA ASN A 180 24.63 15.78 4.17
C ASN A 180 24.52 16.10 5.68
N SER A 181 24.93 15.18 6.55
CA SER A 181 24.78 15.29 8.01
C SER A 181 25.45 16.50 8.63
N ALA A 182 26.53 17.01 8.04
CA ALA A 182 27.35 18.03 8.68
C ALA A 182 26.60 19.36 8.94
N MET A 183 25.69 19.77 8.05
CA MET A 183 24.87 20.97 8.22
C MET A 183 23.88 20.88 9.40
N PRO A 184 22.95 19.91 9.48
CA PRO A 184 22.03 19.82 10.60
C PRO A 184 22.73 19.49 11.94
N ILE A 185 23.84 18.75 11.91
CA ILE A 185 24.68 18.55 13.11
C ILE A 185 25.26 19.89 13.59
N ALA A 186 25.86 20.69 12.71
CA ALA A 186 26.39 22.01 13.06
C ALA A 186 25.32 22.96 13.63
N GLN A 187 24.12 22.95 13.03
CA GLN A 187 22.97 23.72 13.51
C GLN A 187 22.55 23.29 14.91
N LYS A 188 22.41 21.97 15.15
CA LYS A 188 21.98 21.42 16.44
C LYS A 188 23.00 21.70 17.56
N ILE A 189 24.30 21.54 17.28
CA ILE A 189 25.36 21.85 18.27
C ILE A 189 25.49 23.37 18.50
N THR A 190 25.30 24.19 17.46
CA THR A 190 25.29 25.65 17.65
C THR A 190 24.09 26.11 18.50
N ALA A 191 22.94 25.43 18.41
CA ALA A 191 21.79 25.69 19.26
C ALA A 191 22.02 25.38 20.76
N THR A 192 22.99 24.51 21.10
CA THR A 192 23.40 24.28 22.51
C THR A 192 24.46 25.28 22.99
N GLY A 193 24.73 26.34 22.23
CA GLY A 193 25.67 27.41 22.57
C GLY A 193 27.11 27.18 22.09
N LYS A 194 27.43 26.01 21.53
CA LYS A 194 28.76 25.71 20.97
C LYS A 194 28.78 25.95 19.47
N LYS A 195 29.27 27.11 19.03
CA LYS A 195 29.42 27.43 17.60
C LYS A 195 30.28 26.38 16.89
N MET A 196 29.73 25.73 15.87
CA MET A 196 30.46 24.85 14.94
C MET A 196 30.09 25.18 13.51
N ILE A 197 31.08 25.17 12.60
CA ILE A 197 30.85 25.43 11.18
C ILE A 197 30.61 24.09 10.45
N PRO A 198 29.61 23.97 9.56
CA PRO A 198 29.35 22.72 8.82
C PRO A 198 30.56 22.09 8.12
N THR A 199 31.50 22.90 7.61
CA THR A 199 32.73 22.41 6.98
C THR A 199 33.74 21.83 7.98
N GLU A 200 33.73 22.28 9.24
CA GLU A 200 34.51 21.67 10.33
C GLU A 200 33.87 20.36 10.75
N VAL A 201 32.54 20.33 10.92
CA VAL A 201 31.78 19.11 11.21
C VAL A 201 32.03 18.04 10.15
N ALA A 202 32.03 18.42 8.86
CA ALA A 202 32.31 17.50 7.77
C ALA A 202 33.70 16.86 7.87
N LYS A 203 34.75 17.64 8.20
CA LYS A 203 36.11 17.13 8.42
C LYS A 203 36.17 16.17 9.62
N ILE A 204 35.59 16.56 10.75
CA ILE A 204 35.58 15.74 11.97
C ILE A 204 34.88 14.39 11.73
N ILE A 205 33.80 14.36 10.92
CA ILE A 205 33.13 13.12 10.50
C ILE A 205 34.07 12.25 9.66
N VAL A 206 34.73 12.81 8.65
CA VAL A 206 35.65 12.06 7.77
C VAL A 206 36.89 11.55 8.52
N GLU A 207 37.46 12.34 9.43
CA GLU A 207 38.56 11.94 10.32
C GLU A 207 38.20 10.78 11.25
N ASN A 208 36.90 10.60 11.54
CA ASN A 208 36.39 9.50 12.35
C ASN A 208 35.78 8.35 11.54
N LEU A 209 35.76 8.46 10.21
CA LEU A 209 35.22 7.43 9.33
C LEU A 209 36.14 6.21 9.30
N PRO A 210 35.64 4.99 9.60
CA PRO A 210 36.45 3.78 9.54
C PRO A 210 36.88 3.47 8.10
N THR A 211 38.10 2.96 7.94
CA THR A 211 38.60 2.51 6.64
C THR A 211 37.77 1.31 6.15
N HIS A 212 37.24 1.41 4.93
CA HIS A 212 36.39 0.39 4.35
C HIS A 212 36.57 0.32 2.84
N GLY A 213 36.79 -0.88 2.29
CA GLY A 213 37.05 -1.12 0.86
C GLY A 213 35.89 -0.82 -0.11
N ILE A 214 34.83 -0.15 0.36
CA ILE A 214 33.74 0.36 -0.48
C ILE A 214 34.01 1.80 -0.94
N ILE A 215 34.82 2.56 -0.18
CA ILE A 215 35.12 3.96 -0.41
C ILE A 215 36.40 4.04 -1.23
N GLY A 216 36.32 4.59 -2.44
CA GLY A 216 37.48 4.87 -3.29
C GLY A 216 38.04 6.27 -3.06
N LYS A 217 37.16 7.27 -2.97
CA LYS A 217 37.52 8.68 -2.80
C LYS A 217 36.49 9.42 -1.95
N ILE A 218 36.96 10.35 -1.14
CA ILE A 218 36.12 11.32 -0.41
C ILE A 218 36.52 12.73 -0.83
N GLU A 219 35.53 13.57 -1.10
CA GLU A 219 35.73 14.99 -1.43
C GLU A 219 34.77 15.89 -0.66
N TYR A 220 35.22 17.09 -0.33
CA TYR A 220 34.38 18.09 0.33
C TYR A 220 33.81 19.06 -0.71
N SER A 221 32.53 19.41 -0.61
CA SER A 221 31.93 20.44 -1.45
C SER A 221 30.92 21.30 -0.70
N GLY A 222 30.71 22.52 -1.20
CA GLY A 222 29.69 23.45 -0.69
C GLY A 222 29.77 23.70 0.83
N PRO A 223 28.62 23.86 1.52
CA PRO A 223 28.55 24.16 2.95
C PRO A 223 28.70 22.90 3.83
N GLY A 224 29.65 22.01 3.53
CA GLY A 224 29.92 20.79 4.30
C GLY A 224 29.26 19.52 3.76
N PHE A 225 29.08 19.40 2.44
CA PHE A 225 28.78 18.11 1.82
C PHE A 225 30.03 17.22 1.79
N ILE A 226 29.85 15.95 2.10
CA ILE A 226 30.89 14.92 1.99
C ILE A 226 30.51 14.02 0.80
N ASN A 227 31.19 14.19 -0.32
CA ASN A 227 31.01 13.42 -1.54
C ASN A 227 31.80 12.11 -1.44
N VAL A 228 31.22 11.00 -1.89
CA VAL A 228 31.80 9.65 -1.81
C VAL A 228 31.72 8.99 -3.17
N THR A 229 32.90 8.72 -3.75
CA THR A 229 33.05 7.85 -4.92
C THR A 229 33.40 6.44 -4.44
N LEU A 230 32.73 5.44 -4.99
CA LEU A 230 32.97 4.03 -4.69
C LEU A 230 34.35 3.58 -5.19
N ALA A 231 34.91 2.54 -4.54
CA ALA A 231 36.14 1.91 -5.02
C ALA A 231 35.87 1.10 -6.30
N SER A 232 36.70 1.29 -7.33
CA SER A 232 36.60 0.56 -8.61
C SER A 232 36.69 -0.95 -8.44
N GLU A 233 37.52 -1.40 -7.50
CA GLU A 233 37.71 -2.80 -7.10
C GLU A 233 36.47 -3.38 -6.43
N PHE A 234 35.75 -2.57 -5.66
CA PHE A 234 34.46 -2.96 -5.08
C PHE A 234 33.38 -3.10 -6.16
N VAL A 235 33.24 -2.10 -7.04
CA VAL A 235 32.21 -2.09 -8.09
C VAL A 235 32.42 -3.25 -9.07
N SER A 236 33.65 -3.44 -9.57
CA SER A 236 34.00 -4.57 -10.43
C SER A 236 33.81 -5.92 -9.72
N GLY A 237 34.11 -5.99 -8.42
CA GLY A 237 33.79 -7.14 -7.56
C GLY A 237 32.30 -7.47 -7.51
N GLN A 238 31.41 -6.47 -7.37
CA GLN A 238 29.96 -6.70 -7.40
C GLN A 238 29.45 -7.15 -8.76
N ILE A 239 29.92 -6.52 -9.85
CA ILE A 239 29.55 -6.93 -11.23
C ILE A 239 29.97 -8.39 -11.48
N ARG A 240 31.20 -8.76 -11.07
CA ARG A 240 31.68 -10.17 -11.14
C ARG A 240 30.80 -11.12 -10.32
N ASN A 241 30.36 -10.71 -9.13
CA ASN A 241 29.45 -11.54 -8.32
C ASN A 241 28.09 -11.74 -9.02
N ILE A 242 27.52 -10.70 -9.62
CA ILE A 242 26.26 -10.79 -10.37
C ILE A 242 26.39 -11.74 -11.57
N LEU A 243 27.50 -11.65 -12.32
CA LEU A 243 27.75 -12.53 -13.46
C LEU A 243 27.98 -14.00 -13.07
N LEU A 244 28.59 -14.27 -11.91
CA LEU A 244 28.90 -15.62 -11.45
C LEU A 244 27.78 -16.29 -10.63
N LYS A 245 27.03 -15.51 -9.85
CA LYS A 245 26.00 -16.02 -8.91
C LYS A 245 24.57 -15.64 -9.29
N GLY A 246 24.38 -14.79 -10.32
CA GLY A 246 23.11 -14.16 -10.64
C GLY A 246 22.83 -12.93 -9.77
N VAL A 247 21.73 -12.23 -10.04
CA VAL A 247 21.22 -11.17 -9.17
C VAL A 247 20.59 -11.83 -7.94
N LEU A 248 21.24 -11.70 -6.79
CA LEU A 248 20.77 -12.26 -5.52
C LEU A 248 19.93 -11.23 -4.75
N PRO A 249 18.97 -11.63 -3.91
CA PRO A 249 18.23 -10.67 -3.10
C PRO A 249 19.15 -10.01 -2.04
N PRO A 250 18.96 -8.72 -1.71
CA PRO A 250 19.62 -8.12 -0.55
C PRO A 250 19.06 -8.71 0.75
N ASN A 251 19.90 -8.87 1.78
CA ASN A 251 19.38 -9.24 3.10
C ASN A 251 18.67 -8.02 3.72
N VAL A 252 17.33 -8.08 3.72
CA VAL A 252 16.46 -7.07 4.34
C VAL A 252 15.72 -7.58 5.57
N LEU A 253 15.61 -8.90 5.75
CA LEU A 253 14.86 -9.51 6.86
C LEU A 253 15.43 -9.09 8.23
N ASN A 254 16.76 -8.93 8.32
CA ASN A 254 17.44 -8.40 9.51
C ASN A 254 17.00 -6.96 9.92
N LEU A 255 16.29 -6.22 9.06
CA LEU A 255 15.75 -4.89 9.38
C LEU A 255 14.29 -4.88 9.81
N VAL A 256 13.55 -5.97 9.56
CA VAL A 256 12.11 -6.05 9.87
C VAL A 256 11.87 -6.18 11.40
N GLY A 257 12.94 -6.44 12.17
CA GLY A 257 12.90 -6.68 13.61
C GLY A 257 13.06 -8.16 13.93
N ASN A 258 13.40 -8.49 15.18
CA ASN A 258 13.47 -9.87 15.65
C ASN A 258 12.05 -10.44 15.85
N HIS A 259 11.37 -10.78 14.75
CA HIS A 259 10.10 -11.53 14.75
C HIS A 259 10.28 -13.04 15.06
N GLY A 260 11.45 -13.41 15.60
CA GLY A 260 11.81 -14.74 16.06
C GLY A 260 12.44 -14.69 17.47
N SER A 261 11.70 -14.21 18.46
CA SER A 261 11.95 -14.68 19.82
C SER A 261 11.54 -16.16 19.86
N GLN A 262 12.46 -17.03 20.32
CA GLN A 262 12.41 -18.50 20.18
C GLN A 262 12.85 -19.07 18.81
N GLY A 263 14.17 -19.14 18.58
CA GLY A 263 14.87 -20.28 17.98
C GLY A 263 14.59 -20.75 16.53
N GLU A 264 13.54 -20.28 15.87
CA GLU A 264 13.11 -20.77 14.56
C GLU A 264 13.39 -19.75 13.45
N ASN A 265 13.92 -20.23 12.32
CA ASN A 265 14.13 -19.45 11.08
C ASN A 265 12.79 -19.15 10.37
N LYS A 266 11.82 -18.56 11.09
CA LYS A 266 10.53 -18.20 10.53
C LYS A 266 10.67 -16.93 9.68
N LYS A 267 10.27 -17.03 8.40
CA LYS A 267 10.16 -15.87 7.52
C LYS A 267 9.03 -14.96 8.03
N PRO A 268 9.19 -13.62 8.02
CA PRO A 268 8.07 -12.73 8.31
C PRO A 268 6.97 -12.92 7.27
N LYS A 269 5.72 -12.97 7.72
CA LYS A 269 4.56 -13.29 6.88
C LYS A 269 3.82 -12.02 6.46
N VAL A 270 3.61 -11.87 5.15
CA VAL A 270 2.86 -10.77 4.56
C VAL A 270 1.60 -11.30 3.90
N VAL A 271 0.45 -10.74 4.24
CA VAL A 271 -0.79 -10.99 3.50
C VAL A 271 -1.06 -9.79 2.61
N ILE A 272 -1.24 -10.04 1.31
CA ILE A 272 -1.49 -9.02 0.30
C ILE A 272 -2.87 -9.28 -0.31
N ASP A 273 -3.75 -8.30 -0.16
CA ASP A 273 -5.10 -8.27 -0.73
C ASP A 273 -5.10 -7.45 -2.01
N PHE A 274 -5.45 -8.06 -3.14
CA PHE A 274 -5.43 -7.39 -4.43
C PHE A 274 -6.34 -8.08 -5.46
N SER A 275 -6.56 -7.38 -6.58
CA SER A 275 -7.54 -7.71 -7.62
C SER A 275 -8.99 -7.51 -7.17
N SER A 276 -9.44 -8.35 -6.24
CA SER A 276 -10.71 -8.29 -5.48
C SER A 276 -11.95 -7.88 -6.32
N PRO A 277 -12.23 -8.55 -7.47
CA PRO A 277 -13.43 -8.27 -8.26
C PRO A 277 -14.71 -8.80 -7.61
N ASN A 278 -15.83 -8.23 -8.04
CA ASN A 278 -17.17 -8.68 -7.67
C ASN A 278 -17.64 -9.81 -8.60
N ILE A 279 -18.19 -10.89 -8.05
CA ILE A 279 -18.84 -11.94 -8.85
C ILE A 279 -20.04 -11.35 -9.61
N ALA A 280 -20.31 -11.88 -10.81
CA ALA A 280 -21.36 -11.42 -11.73
C ALA A 280 -21.25 -9.93 -12.15
N LYS A 281 -20.06 -9.33 -12.05
CA LYS A 281 -19.71 -8.03 -12.66
C LYS A 281 -18.43 -8.17 -13.50
N GLU A 282 -18.29 -7.32 -14.52
CA GLU A 282 -17.08 -7.28 -15.35
C GLU A 282 -15.88 -6.70 -14.58
N MET A 283 -14.69 -7.27 -14.80
CA MET A 283 -13.44 -6.69 -14.30
C MET A 283 -13.06 -5.43 -15.10
N HIS A 284 -13.40 -4.26 -14.57
CA HIS A 284 -12.93 -2.97 -15.13
C HIS A 284 -11.46 -2.67 -14.80
N VAL A 285 -10.88 -1.68 -15.48
CA VAL A 285 -9.46 -1.23 -15.35
C VAL A 285 -8.98 -0.98 -13.91
N GLY A 286 -9.87 -0.54 -13.00
CA GLY A 286 -9.55 -0.43 -11.57
C GLY A 286 -9.06 -1.75 -10.93
N HIS A 287 -9.76 -2.85 -11.17
CA HIS A 287 -9.34 -4.17 -10.72
C HIS A 287 -8.02 -4.57 -11.38
N LEU A 288 -7.84 -4.33 -12.70
CA LEU A 288 -6.59 -4.63 -13.40
C LEU A 288 -5.38 -3.87 -12.80
N ARG A 289 -5.55 -2.60 -12.43
CA ARG A 289 -4.52 -1.81 -11.75
C ARG A 289 -4.14 -2.44 -10.40
N SER A 290 -5.14 -2.81 -9.58
CA SER A 290 -4.91 -3.53 -8.33
C SER A 290 -4.20 -4.87 -8.57
N THR A 291 -4.68 -5.66 -9.53
CA THR A 291 -4.14 -6.96 -9.96
C THR A 291 -2.63 -6.90 -10.21
N ILE A 292 -2.18 -5.95 -11.03
CA ILE A 292 -0.75 -5.88 -11.42
C ILE A 292 0.11 -5.26 -10.29
N ILE A 293 -0.39 -4.25 -9.58
CA ILE A 293 0.34 -3.65 -8.45
C ILE A 293 0.55 -4.69 -7.33
N GLY A 294 -0.49 -5.45 -6.98
CA GLY A 294 -0.44 -6.49 -5.97
C GLY A 294 0.51 -7.64 -6.32
N ASP A 295 0.46 -8.18 -7.54
CA ASP A 295 1.43 -9.21 -7.99
C ASP A 295 2.87 -8.68 -7.98
N SER A 296 3.09 -7.42 -8.36
CA SER A 296 4.41 -6.79 -8.33
C SER A 296 4.96 -6.67 -6.90
N ILE A 297 4.16 -6.21 -5.94
CA ILE A 297 4.53 -6.14 -4.53
C ILE A 297 4.76 -7.55 -3.96
N ALA A 298 3.92 -8.53 -4.31
CA ALA A 298 4.05 -9.91 -3.88
C ALA A 298 5.38 -10.53 -4.35
N ARG A 299 5.69 -10.42 -5.66
CA ARG A 299 6.94 -10.91 -6.25
C ARG A 299 8.17 -10.23 -5.65
N LEU A 300 8.10 -8.91 -5.38
CA LEU A 300 9.19 -8.19 -4.72
C LEU A 300 9.46 -8.73 -3.31
N LEU A 301 8.41 -8.95 -2.51
CA LEU A 301 8.53 -9.43 -1.13
C LEU A 301 8.96 -10.90 -1.06
N GLU A 302 8.44 -11.75 -1.95
CA GLU A 302 8.92 -13.14 -2.14
C GLU A 302 10.40 -13.16 -2.50
N TYR A 303 10.82 -12.32 -3.45
CA TYR A 303 12.22 -12.21 -3.89
C TYR A 303 13.14 -11.82 -2.74
N VAL A 304 12.77 -10.82 -1.91
CA VAL A 304 13.57 -10.42 -0.74
C VAL A 304 13.36 -11.29 0.51
N GLY A 305 12.61 -12.40 0.38
CA GLY A 305 12.65 -13.52 1.31
C GLY A 305 11.48 -13.68 2.29
N PHE A 306 10.41 -12.87 2.18
CA PHE A 306 9.21 -12.99 3.02
C PHE A 306 8.40 -14.26 2.69
N ASP A 307 7.50 -14.64 3.60
CA ASP A 307 6.41 -15.60 3.31
C ASP A 307 5.17 -14.81 2.88
N VAL A 308 4.74 -14.94 1.62
CA VAL A 308 3.71 -14.07 1.03
C VAL A 308 2.44 -14.85 0.73
N LEU A 309 1.35 -14.48 1.40
CA LEU A 309 0.00 -14.97 1.13
C LEU A 309 -0.75 -13.97 0.24
N ARG A 310 -1.03 -14.40 -0.98
CA ARG A 310 -1.71 -13.61 -2.02
C ARG A 310 -3.21 -13.91 -1.99
N LEU A 311 -4.04 -12.97 -1.53
CA LEU A 311 -5.48 -13.15 -1.38
C LEU A 311 -6.29 -12.30 -2.37
N ASN A 312 -7.30 -12.94 -2.96
CA ASN A 312 -8.32 -12.31 -3.78
C ASN A 312 -9.58 -12.13 -2.92
N HIS A 313 -9.88 -10.92 -2.47
CA HIS A 313 -11.06 -10.66 -1.65
C HIS A 313 -12.29 -10.45 -2.53
N LEU A 314 -12.75 -11.55 -3.14
CA LEU A 314 -13.90 -11.56 -4.03
C LEU A 314 -15.17 -11.01 -3.36
N GLY A 315 -15.89 -10.15 -4.07
CA GLY A 315 -17.28 -9.80 -3.77
C GLY A 315 -18.21 -10.95 -4.14
N ASP A 316 -18.09 -12.07 -3.42
CA ASP A 316 -18.80 -13.32 -3.64
C ASP A 316 -19.97 -13.57 -2.68
N TRP A 317 -20.33 -12.56 -1.88
CA TRP A 317 -21.51 -12.55 -1.04
C TRP A 317 -22.33 -11.27 -1.26
N GLY A 318 -23.63 -11.29 -0.91
CA GLY A 318 -24.50 -10.12 -1.01
C GLY A 318 -25.88 -10.38 -1.60
N THR A 319 -26.72 -9.35 -1.57
CA THR A 319 -28.15 -9.45 -1.94
C THR A 319 -28.37 -9.71 -3.44
N GLN A 320 -27.41 -9.37 -4.30
CA GLN A 320 -27.43 -9.66 -5.73
C GLN A 320 -27.54 -11.16 -6.05
N PHE A 321 -27.03 -12.03 -5.18
CA PHE A 321 -27.15 -13.47 -5.37
C PHE A 321 -28.58 -13.98 -5.24
N GLY A 322 -29.44 -13.31 -4.46
CA GLY A 322 -30.85 -13.70 -4.33
C GLY A 322 -31.59 -13.69 -5.67
N MET A 323 -31.44 -12.63 -6.46
CA MET A 323 -32.05 -12.55 -7.79
C MET A 323 -31.38 -13.48 -8.80
N LEU A 324 -30.06 -13.66 -8.74
CA LEU A 324 -29.34 -14.60 -9.62
C LEU A 324 -29.80 -16.05 -9.38
N ILE A 325 -29.96 -16.46 -8.12
CA ILE A 325 -30.41 -17.81 -7.73
C ILE A 325 -31.89 -18.02 -8.07
N ALA A 326 -32.77 -17.03 -7.79
CA ALA A 326 -34.17 -17.11 -8.20
C ALA A 326 -34.32 -17.17 -9.74
N HIS A 327 -33.45 -16.50 -10.49
CA HIS A 327 -33.40 -16.58 -11.94
C HIS A 327 -32.91 -17.94 -12.42
N LEU A 328 -31.88 -18.49 -11.79
CA LEU A 328 -31.34 -19.83 -12.09
C LEU A 328 -32.39 -20.91 -11.96
N GLN A 329 -33.18 -20.87 -10.89
CA GLN A 329 -34.25 -21.83 -10.61
C GLN A 329 -35.34 -21.85 -11.70
N ASP A 330 -35.63 -20.70 -12.31
CA ASP A 330 -36.65 -20.56 -13.35
C ASP A 330 -36.13 -21.01 -14.73
N ILE A 331 -34.91 -20.60 -15.10
CA ILE A 331 -34.34 -20.86 -16.44
C ILE A 331 -33.74 -22.28 -16.53
N TYR A 332 -33.17 -22.77 -15.42
CA TYR A 332 -32.55 -24.09 -15.33
C TYR A 332 -33.06 -24.88 -14.12
N PRO A 333 -34.32 -25.36 -14.11
CA PRO A 333 -34.89 -26.13 -13.00
C PRO A 333 -34.08 -27.38 -12.61
N GLU A 334 -33.32 -27.95 -13.56
CA GLU A 334 -32.44 -29.11 -13.37
C GLU A 334 -31.01 -28.76 -12.88
N TYR A 335 -30.71 -27.53 -12.45
CA TYR A 335 -29.36 -27.10 -12.01
C TYR A 335 -28.74 -27.99 -10.91
N LYS A 336 -29.57 -28.71 -10.15
CA LYS A 336 -29.14 -29.66 -9.11
C LYS A 336 -28.50 -30.94 -9.67
N THR A 337 -28.87 -31.34 -10.88
CA THR A 337 -28.45 -32.60 -11.52
C THR A 337 -27.63 -32.39 -12.80
N LYS A 338 -27.77 -31.23 -13.45
CA LYS A 338 -27.01 -30.86 -14.65
C LYS A 338 -26.40 -29.46 -14.46
N SER A 339 -25.13 -29.31 -14.81
CA SER A 339 -24.50 -27.99 -14.82
C SER A 339 -25.17 -27.10 -15.88
N PRO A 340 -25.64 -25.89 -15.53
CA PRO A 340 -26.30 -24.99 -16.46
C PRO A 340 -25.28 -24.35 -17.42
N PRO A 341 -25.57 -24.21 -18.73
CA PRO A 341 -24.67 -23.61 -19.72
C PRO A 341 -24.68 -22.08 -19.64
N ILE A 342 -24.29 -21.51 -18.50
CA ILE A 342 -24.17 -20.06 -18.30
C ILE A 342 -22.82 -19.61 -18.85
N SER A 343 -22.80 -19.13 -20.10
CA SER A 343 -21.60 -18.60 -20.75
C SER A 343 -21.45 -17.08 -20.67
N ASP A 344 -22.53 -16.37 -20.35
CA ASP A 344 -22.55 -14.91 -20.19
C ASP A 344 -23.30 -14.56 -18.90
N LEU A 345 -22.54 -14.42 -17.81
CA LEU A 345 -23.09 -14.10 -16.50
C LEU A 345 -23.55 -12.62 -16.41
N LEU A 346 -23.07 -11.73 -17.27
CA LEU A 346 -23.49 -10.33 -17.30
C LEU A 346 -24.88 -10.18 -17.89
N SER A 347 -25.19 -10.87 -18.99
CA SER A 347 -26.55 -10.89 -19.55
C SER A 347 -27.51 -11.57 -18.57
N PHE A 348 -27.11 -12.70 -17.96
CA PHE A 348 -27.87 -13.36 -16.91
C PHE A 348 -28.14 -12.44 -15.69
N TYR A 349 -27.16 -11.64 -15.27
CA TYR A 349 -27.34 -10.60 -14.26
C TYR A 349 -28.36 -9.54 -14.71
N LYS A 350 -28.22 -8.98 -15.91
CA LYS A 350 -29.13 -7.95 -16.46
C LYS A 350 -30.58 -8.45 -16.56
N GLU A 351 -30.77 -9.70 -16.96
CA GLU A 351 -32.10 -10.33 -17.02
C GLU A 351 -32.69 -10.54 -15.63
N SER A 352 -31.94 -11.10 -14.68
CA SER A 352 -32.37 -11.25 -13.28
C SER A 352 -32.74 -9.91 -12.64
N LYS A 353 -31.96 -8.85 -12.92
CA LYS A 353 -32.20 -7.50 -12.43
C LYS A 353 -33.46 -6.88 -13.04
N LYS A 354 -33.66 -7.03 -14.36
CA LYS A 354 -34.90 -6.58 -15.03
C LYS A 354 -36.13 -7.22 -14.40
N ARG A 355 -36.08 -8.53 -14.13
CA ARG A 355 -37.16 -9.25 -13.44
C ARG A 355 -37.38 -8.77 -12.01
N PHE A 356 -36.30 -8.56 -11.24
CA PHE A 356 -36.38 -8.02 -9.88
C PHE A 356 -37.09 -6.66 -9.79
N ASP A 357 -36.95 -5.82 -10.82
CA ASP A 357 -37.56 -4.50 -10.86
C ASP A 357 -39.00 -4.51 -11.44
N SER A 358 -39.38 -5.51 -12.24
CA SER A 358 -40.70 -5.58 -12.91
C SER A 358 -41.70 -6.59 -12.34
N ASP A 359 -41.23 -7.62 -11.63
CA ASP A 359 -42.03 -8.78 -11.20
C ASP A 359 -42.00 -8.88 -9.65
N PRO A 360 -43.10 -8.51 -8.96
CA PRO A 360 -43.18 -8.55 -7.50
C PRO A 360 -43.00 -9.95 -6.89
N ASP A 361 -43.47 -11.00 -7.58
CA ASP A 361 -43.39 -12.38 -7.08
C ASP A 361 -41.95 -12.91 -7.21
N PHE A 362 -41.28 -12.58 -8.31
CA PHE A 362 -39.84 -12.84 -8.45
C PHE A 362 -39.02 -12.05 -7.44
N LYS A 363 -39.35 -10.79 -7.18
CA LYS A 363 -38.69 -9.96 -6.17
C LYS A 363 -38.80 -10.56 -4.76
N GLN A 364 -39.98 -11.05 -4.39
CA GLN A 364 -40.20 -11.75 -3.13
C GLN A 364 -39.34 -13.03 -3.04
N ARG A 365 -39.36 -13.88 -4.08
CA ARG A 365 -38.50 -15.08 -4.13
C ARG A 365 -37.01 -14.77 -4.08
N ALA A 366 -36.58 -13.66 -4.68
CA ALA A 366 -35.18 -13.23 -4.63
C ALA A 366 -34.74 -12.90 -3.20
N TYR A 367 -35.57 -12.21 -2.42
CA TYR A 367 -35.29 -11.98 -0.99
C TYR A 367 -35.25 -13.28 -0.19
N GLU A 368 -36.19 -14.21 -0.43
CA GLU A 368 -36.19 -15.54 0.20
C GLU A 368 -34.93 -16.35 -0.13
N CYS A 369 -34.39 -16.23 -1.35
CA CYS A 369 -33.13 -16.85 -1.73
C CYS A 369 -31.93 -16.26 -0.97
N VAL A 370 -31.91 -14.94 -0.68
CA VAL A 370 -30.86 -14.34 0.19
C VAL A 370 -30.92 -14.94 1.59
N VAL A 371 -32.11 -15.03 2.19
CA VAL A 371 -32.29 -15.58 3.55
C VAL A 371 -31.85 -17.04 3.60
N LYS A 372 -32.23 -17.86 2.61
CA LYS A 372 -31.80 -19.26 2.52
C LYS A 372 -30.29 -19.41 2.28
N LEU A 373 -29.67 -18.52 1.49
CA LEU A 373 -28.22 -18.49 1.27
C LEU A 373 -27.47 -18.21 2.59
N GLN A 374 -27.95 -17.23 3.36
CA GLN A 374 -27.42 -16.89 4.69
C GLN A 374 -27.66 -18.01 5.72
N ALA A 375 -28.73 -18.80 5.57
CA ALA A 375 -29.00 -19.98 6.38
C ALA A 375 -28.21 -21.24 5.93
N PHE A 376 -27.33 -21.13 4.93
CA PHE A 376 -26.55 -22.22 4.33
C PHE A 376 -27.43 -23.39 3.81
N ASP A 377 -28.60 -23.08 3.25
CA ASP A 377 -29.45 -24.07 2.58
C ASP A 377 -28.65 -24.80 1.46
N PRO A 378 -28.57 -26.14 1.47
CA PRO A 378 -27.69 -26.88 0.55
C PRO A 378 -28.00 -26.67 -0.94
N ASP A 379 -29.27 -26.53 -1.31
CA ASP A 379 -29.68 -26.34 -2.70
C ASP A 379 -29.32 -24.92 -3.18
N ILE A 380 -29.48 -23.94 -2.30
CA ILE A 380 -29.17 -22.53 -2.57
C ILE A 380 -27.65 -22.28 -2.57
N ILE A 381 -26.90 -22.95 -1.69
CA ILE A 381 -25.42 -22.95 -1.71
C ILE A 381 -24.89 -23.62 -2.98
N HIS A 382 -25.54 -24.69 -3.47
CA HIS A 382 -25.19 -25.30 -4.75
C HIS A 382 -25.44 -24.35 -5.93
N ALA A 383 -26.60 -23.66 -5.96
CA ALA A 383 -26.88 -22.62 -6.96
C ALA A 383 -25.85 -21.48 -6.92
N TRP A 384 -25.50 -20.99 -5.73
CA TRP A 384 -24.49 -19.96 -5.52
C TRP A 384 -23.11 -20.38 -6.05
N LYS A 385 -22.65 -21.61 -5.76
CA LYS A 385 -21.38 -22.14 -6.29
C LYS A 385 -21.33 -22.14 -7.81
N LEU A 386 -22.37 -22.66 -8.46
CA LEU A 386 -22.45 -22.68 -9.93
C LEU A 386 -22.34 -21.26 -10.53
N ILE A 387 -22.97 -20.27 -9.90
CA ILE A 387 -22.89 -18.86 -10.32
C ILE A 387 -21.47 -18.29 -10.12
N CYS A 388 -20.86 -18.53 -8.96
CA CYS A 388 -19.50 -18.08 -8.67
C CYS A 388 -18.45 -18.73 -9.60
N ASP A 389 -18.60 -20.02 -9.89
CA ASP A 389 -17.62 -20.78 -10.67
C ASP A 389 -17.55 -20.35 -12.15
N VAL A 390 -18.62 -19.75 -12.68
CA VAL A 390 -18.60 -19.08 -13.99
C VAL A 390 -17.71 -17.84 -13.95
N SER A 391 -17.94 -16.91 -13.00
CA SER A 391 -17.05 -15.74 -12.82
C SER A 391 -15.60 -16.13 -12.55
N ARG A 392 -15.36 -17.18 -11.75
CA ARG A 392 -13.99 -17.65 -11.45
C ARG A 392 -13.27 -18.13 -12.71
N GLN A 393 -13.96 -18.76 -13.67
CA GLN A 393 -13.36 -19.17 -14.94
C GLN A 393 -12.93 -17.95 -15.79
N ASP A 394 -13.75 -16.90 -15.84
CA ASP A 394 -13.41 -15.65 -16.53
C ASP A 394 -12.21 -14.95 -15.86
N PHE A 395 -12.17 -14.92 -14.53
CA PHE A 395 -11.07 -14.31 -13.77
C PHE A 395 -9.77 -15.11 -13.89
N GLU A 396 -9.84 -16.44 -13.81
CA GLU A 396 -8.69 -17.34 -13.98
C GLU A 396 -8.07 -17.22 -15.38
N TYR A 397 -8.87 -17.01 -16.43
CA TYR A 397 -8.35 -16.69 -17.75
C TYR A 397 -7.48 -15.43 -17.72
N ILE A 398 -7.96 -14.35 -17.10
CA ILE A 398 -7.21 -13.09 -16.97
C ILE A 398 -5.94 -13.27 -16.13
N TYR A 399 -6.03 -13.96 -14.98
CA TYR A 399 -4.87 -14.21 -14.13
C TYR A 399 -3.82 -15.07 -14.83
N LYS A 400 -4.24 -16.09 -15.59
CA LYS A 400 -3.34 -16.93 -16.38
C LYS A 400 -2.63 -16.16 -17.49
N GLU A 401 -3.33 -15.33 -18.26
CA GLU A 401 -2.71 -14.49 -19.30
C GLU A 401 -1.73 -13.48 -18.71
N LEU A 402 -2.00 -12.98 -17.50
CA LEU A 402 -1.08 -12.12 -16.76
C LEU A 402 0.06 -12.88 -16.05
N ASP A 403 0.07 -14.22 -16.01
CA ASP A 403 0.93 -15.06 -15.16
C ASP A 403 0.84 -14.65 -13.67
N ILE A 404 -0.36 -14.62 -13.12
CA ILE A 404 -0.64 -14.28 -11.72
C ILE A 404 -1.21 -15.50 -11.02
N LYS A 405 -0.70 -15.76 -9.81
CA LYS A 405 -1.24 -16.75 -8.88
C LYS A 405 -1.80 -16.00 -7.68
N ILE A 406 -3.04 -16.28 -7.33
CA ILE A 406 -3.77 -15.66 -6.22
C ILE A 406 -4.72 -16.70 -5.62
N ILE A 407 -5.06 -16.57 -4.34
CA ILE A 407 -5.96 -17.50 -3.64
C ILE A 407 -7.29 -16.79 -3.36
N ASP A 408 -8.37 -17.32 -3.91
CA ASP A 408 -9.73 -16.85 -3.66
C ASP A 408 -10.12 -16.97 -2.18
N ARG A 409 -10.44 -15.84 -1.56
CA ARG A 409 -10.97 -15.75 -0.19
C ARG A 409 -11.88 -14.52 -0.05
N GLY A 410 -13.03 -14.59 -0.70
CA GLY A 410 -14.07 -13.56 -0.69
C GLY A 410 -14.85 -13.44 0.61
N GLU A 411 -15.79 -12.50 0.62
CA GLU A 411 -16.71 -12.20 1.73
C GLU A 411 -17.43 -13.45 2.29
N SER A 412 -17.70 -14.45 1.45
CA SER A 412 -18.34 -15.71 1.84
C SER A 412 -17.56 -16.49 2.92
N PHE A 413 -16.24 -16.38 2.95
CA PHE A 413 -15.37 -17.07 3.92
C PHE A 413 -15.51 -16.53 5.35
N TYR A 414 -15.92 -15.27 5.50
CA TYR A 414 -15.94 -14.56 6.78
C TYR A 414 -17.34 -14.51 7.41
N GLN A 415 -18.36 -15.08 6.77
CA GLN A 415 -19.77 -15.01 7.23
C GLN A 415 -19.98 -15.45 8.68
N THR A 416 -19.40 -16.59 9.07
CA THR A 416 -19.48 -17.08 10.45
C THR A 416 -18.69 -16.20 11.42
N ARG A 417 -17.53 -15.69 11.00
CA ARG A 417 -16.62 -14.84 11.80
C ARG A 417 -17.21 -13.46 12.09
N MET A 418 -18.00 -12.89 11.17
CA MET A 418 -18.69 -11.61 11.39
C MET A 418 -19.61 -11.64 12.62
N ILE A 419 -20.28 -12.77 12.87
CA ILE A 419 -21.15 -12.95 14.04
C ILE A 419 -20.33 -12.82 15.34
N ASP A 420 -19.12 -13.38 15.38
CA ASP A 420 -18.26 -13.35 16.57
C ASP A 420 -17.55 -12.00 16.75
N VAL A 421 -17.19 -11.33 15.66
CA VAL A 421 -16.74 -9.92 15.69
C VAL A 421 -17.81 -9.02 16.30
N ILE A 422 -19.08 -9.13 15.90
CA ILE A 422 -20.15 -8.31 16.45
C ILE A 422 -20.29 -8.53 17.97
N LYS A 423 -20.32 -9.79 18.42
CA LYS A 423 -20.36 -10.12 19.86
C LYS A 423 -19.18 -9.53 20.62
N GLU A 424 -17.99 -9.58 20.04
CA GLU A 424 -16.78 -9.00 20.65
C GLU A 424 -16.91 -7.48 20.81
N LEU A 425 -17.31 -6.77 19.76
CA LEU A 425 -17.49 -5.31 19.78
C LEU A 425 -18.60 -4.87 20.76
N GLU A 426 -19.68 -5.64 20.86
CA GLU A 426 -20.74 -5.44 21.85
C GLU A 426 -20.23 -5.64 23.29
N SER A 427 -19.47 -6.72 23.53
CA SER A 427 -18.90 -7.03 24.86
C SER A 427 -17.87 -5.98 25.31
N LYS A 428 -17.19 -5.33 24.37
CA LYS A 428 -16.25 -4.23 24.59
C LYS A 428 -16.92 -2.84 24.64
N HIS A 429 -18.24 -2.78 24.48
CA HIS A 429 -19.04 -1.55 24.43
C HIS A 429 -18.58 -0.54 23.37
N LEU A 430 -18.09 -1.04 22.23
CA LEU A 430 -17.60 -0.22 21.11
C LEU A 430 -18.71 0.18 20.11
N LEU A 431 -19.85 -0.53 20.13
CA LEU A 431 -21.00 -0.24 19.27
C LEU A 431 -22.01 0.69 19.97
N LYS A 432 -22.55 1.65 19.21
CA LYS A 432 -23.71 2.47 19.57
C LYS A 432 -24.90 2.10 18.69
N LEU A 433 -26.11 2.26 19.22
CA LEU A 433 -27.35 2.15 18.44
C LEU A 433 -27.76 3.54 17.94
N GLU A 434 -27.84 3.70 16.62
CA GLU A 434 -28.21 4.97 15.97
C GLU A 434 -29.18 4.68 14.83
N GLU A 435 -30.38 5.28 14.88
CA GLU A 435 -31.46 5.04 13.89
C GLU A 435 -31.83 3.56 13.69
N GLY A 436 -31.59 2.71 14.69
CA GLY A 436 -31.79 1.26 14.62
C GLY A 436 -30.63 0.48 13.99
N ARG A 437 -29.57 1.16 13.54
CA ARG A 437 -28.30 0.57 13.08
C ARG A 437 -27.31 0.44 14.25
N LYS A 438 -26.42 -0.56 14.21
CA LYS A 438 -25.27 -0.62 15.13
C LYS A 438 -24.07 0.00 14.43
N VAL A 439 -23.52 1.06 15.02
CA VAL A 439 -22.42 1.85 14.45
C VAL A 439 -21.23 1.92 15.39
N MET A 440 -20.02 2.04 14.85
CA MET A 440 -18.77 2.20 15.59
C MET A 440 -18.12 3.53 15.23
N PHE A 441 -17.89 4.38 16.23
CA PHE A 441 -17.19 5.66 16.07
C PHE A 441 -15.70 5.49 16.34
N LEU A 442 -14.87 6.10 15.49
CA LEU A 442 -13.42 6.14 15.65
C LEU A 442 -12.99 7.54 16.12
N PRO A 443 -11.94 7.66 16.95
CA PRO A 443 -11.31 8.96 17.21
C PRO A 443 -10.86 9.58 15.89
N GLU A 444 -11.01 10.91 15.77
CA GLU A 444 -10.51 11.71 14.63
C GLU A 444 -11.17 11.42 13.26
N ILE A 445 -12.24 10.62 13.20
CA ILE A 445 -13.01 10.34 11.98
C ILE A 445 -14.50 10.63 12.22
N ASP A 446 -15.06 11.57 11.44
CA ASP A 446 -16.46 12.02 11.57
C ASP A 446 -17.48 10.99 11.06
N VAL A 447 -17.09 10.12 10.12
CA VAL A 447 -17.95 9.10 9.52
C VAL A 447 -17.83 7.78 10.31
N PRO A 448 -18.88 7.29 10.98
CA PRO A 448 -18.83 6.03 11.71
C PRO A 448 -18.98 4.82 10.78
N LEU A 449 -18.36 3.71 11.16
CA LEU A 449 -18.58 2.41 10.53
C LEU A 449 -19.98 1.91 10.88
N THR A 450 -20.74 1.43 9.90
CA THR A 450 -22.06 0.81 10.10
C THR A 450 -21.89 -0.71 10.17
N ILE A 451 -21.78 -1.25 11.37
CA ILE A 451 -21.48 -2.69 11.59
C ILE A 451 -22.71 -3.59 11.41
N VAL A 452 -23.92 -3.10 11.69
CA VAL A 452 -25.18 -3.82 11.42
C VAL A 452 -26.28 -2.84 10.99
N LYS A 453 -27.03 -3.16 9.94
CA LYS A 453 -28.16 -2.36 9.45
C LYS A 453 -29.42 -2.55 10.29
N THR A 454 -30.45 -1.75 10.01
CA THR A 454 -31.78 -1.80 10.67
C THR A 454 -32.51 -3.13 10.49
N ASP A 455 -32.27 -3.83 9.39
CA ASP A 455 -32.81 -5.17 9.08
C ASP A 455 -31.99 -6.32 9.70
N GLY A 456 -30.94 -6.01 10.47
CA GLY A 456 -30.01 -6.98 11.04
C GLY A 456 -28.94 -7.48 10.07
N SER A 457 -28.93 -7.04 8.80
CA SER A 457 -27.93 -7.46 7.83
C SER A 457 -26.56 -6.80 8.07
N PHE A 458 -25.51 -7.53 7.68
CA PHE A 458 -24.12 -7.08 7.74
C PHE A 458 -23.76 -6.17 6.55
N THR A 459 -22.61 -5.51 6.64
CA THR A 459 -22.06 -4.55 5.69
C THR A 459 -20.63 -4.93 5.29
N TYR A 460 -20.04 -4.15 4.37
CA TYR A 460 -18.61 -4.25 4.07
C TYR A 460 -17.75 -3.92 5.30
N ASP A 461 -18.15 -2.96 6.15
CA ASP A 461 -17.46 -2.67 7.41
C ASP A 461 -17.40 -3.93 8.31
N THR A 462 -18.48 -4.72 8.33
CA THR A 462 -18.52 -6.00 9.07
C THR A 462 -17.58 -7.04 8.48
N SER A 463 -17.57 -7.22 7.16
CA SER A 463 -16.73 -8.22 6.47
C SER A 463 -15.25 -7.87 6.58
N ASP A 464 -14.91 -6.60 6.48
CA ASP A 464 -13.53 -6.11 6.52
C ASP A 464 -12.97 -6.20 7.95
N MET A 465 -13.79 -5.91 8.97
CA MET A 465 -13.43 -6.16 10.37
C MET A 465 -13.21 -7.65 10.68
N ALA A 466 -14.03 -8.55 10.13
CA ALA A 466 -13.79 -9.98 10.23
C ALA A 466 -12.55 -10.43 9.46
N THR A 467 -12.28 -9.80 8.32
CA THR A 467 -11.13 -10.07 7.46
C THR A 467 -9.81 -9.66 8.11
N ILE A 468 -9.70 -8.45 8.64
CA ILE A 468 -8.48 -7.99 9.32
C ILE A 468 -8.21 -8.80 10.59
N LYS A 469 -9.25 -9.12 11.39
CA LYS A 469 -9.12 -9.99 12.58
C LYS A 469 -8.61 -11.38 12.19
N GLN A 470 -9.18 -11.99 11.15
CA GLN A 470 -8.76 -13.32 10.65
C GLN A 470 -7.29 -13.32 10.20
N ARG A 471 -6.85 -12.27 9.50
CA ARG A 471 -5.46 -12.17 9.01
C ARG A 471 -4.44 -11.87 10.12
N LEU A 472 -4.86 -11.22 11.19
CA LEU A 472 -4.02 -11.02 12.38
C LEU A 472 -3.96 -12.27 13.27
N GLU A 473 -5.10 -12.88 13.59
CA GLU A 473 -5.19 -13.91 14.64
C GLU A 473 -5.01 -15.34 14.10
N GLU A 474 -5.55 -15.66 12.91
CA GLU A 474 -5.40 -17.00 12.31
C GLU A 474 -4.18 -17.06 11.39
N GLU A 475 -4.04 -16.11 10.46
CA GLU A 475 -2.88 -16.13 9.55
C GLU A 475 -1.58 -15.74 10.24
N ASN A 476 -1.64 -15.04 11.39
CA ASN A 476 -0.48 -14.54 12.12
C ASN A 476 0.45 -13.72 11.21
N ALA A 477 -0.14 -12.80 10.43
CA ALA A 477 0.57 -11.92 9.53
C ALA A 477 1.34 -10.85 10.30
N ASP A 478 2.62 -10.66 9.97
CA ASP A 478 3.39 -9.51 10.46
C ASP A 478 2.97 -8.23 9.73
N TRP A 479 2.78 -8.32 8.40
CA TRP A 479 2.37 -7.19 7.55
C TRP A 479 1.06 -7.51 6.80
N LEU A 480 0.21 -6.50 6.67
CA LEU A 480 -1.01 -6.52 5.89
C LEU A 480 -0.94 -5.41 4.82
N ILE A 481 -1.12 -5.76 3.56
CA ILE A 481 -1.09 -4.82 2.43
C ILE A 481 -2.41 -4.91 1.68
N TYR A 482 -3.18 -3.83 1.66
CA TYR A 482 -4.44 -3.72 0.94
C TYR A 482 -4.22 -2.87 -0.33
N VAL A 483 -4.37 -3.47 -1.50
CA VAL A 483 -4.13 -2.82 -2.80
C VAL A 483 -5.46 -2.41 -3.41
N ILE A 484 -6.07 -1.37 -2.84
CA ILE A 484 -7.38 -0.83 -3.22
C ILE A 484 -7.26 0.53 -3.93
N ASP A 485 -8.38 1.09 -4.41
CA ASP A 485 -8.37 2.46 -4.95
C ASP A 485 -8.38 3.50 -3.83
N SER A 486 -7.78 4.67 -4.08
CA SER A 486 -7.68 5.79 -3.13
C SER A 486 -9.01 6.45 -2.73
N GLY A 487 -10.14 6.06 -3.34
CA GLY A 487 -11.49 6.43 -2.89
C GLY A 487 -12.03 5.59 -1.72
N GLN A 488 -11.27 4.59 -1.27
CA GLN A 488 -11.48 3.78 -0.07
C GLN A 488 -10.36 4.07 0.95
#